data_AF-A0A3D3ZAL2-F1
#
_entry.id   AF-A0A3D3ZAL2-F1
#
_cell.length_a   1.000
_cell.length_b   1.000
_cell.length_c   1.000
_cell.angle_alpha   90.00
_cell.angle_beta   90.00
_cell.angle_gamma   90.00
#
_symmetry.space_group_name_H-M   'P 1'
#
loop_
_entity.id
_entity.type
_entity.pdbx_description
1 polymer ?
#
loop_
_entity_poly.entity_id
_entity_poly.type
_entity_poly.pdbx_seq_one_letter_code
_entity_poly.pdbx_strand_id
1 'polypeptide(L)' 'MKKVGIVMGSDSDLPVLRKTMDTLASLGIPYECHIYSAHRTPEEARDFAVSARRGGFGVLIAAAGMAA' A
#
# COMPACT_ATOMS: atom_id res chain seq x y z
N MET A 1 -1.60 -11.02 -14.52
CA MET A 1 -0.76 -11.26 -13.34
C MET A 1 -1.31 -10.43 -12.18
N LYS A 2 -1.34 -10.93 -10.94
CA LYS A 2 -1.79 -10.12 -9.79
C LYS A 2 -0.65 -9.19 -9.34
N LYS A 3 -0.99 -8.01 -8.81
CA LYS A 3 -0.03 -7.02 -8.27
C LYS A 3 -0.15 -6.85 -6.75
N VAL A 4 0.85 -6.24 -6.13
CA VAL A 4 0.86 -5.90 -4.69
C VAL A 4 0.42 -4.45 -4.52
N GLY A 5 -0.46 -4.19 -3.56
CA GLY A 5 -0.88 -2.84 -3.21
C GLY A 5 -0.19 -2.41 -1.92
N ILE A 6 0.65 -1.39 -1.97
CA ILE A 6 1.27 -0.78 -0.80
C ILE A 6 0.45 0.44 -0.44
N VAL A 7 0.02 0.55 0.82
CA VAL A 7 -0.69 1.72 1.33
C VAL A 7 -0.02 2.23 2.59
N MET A 8 0.15 3.54 2.69
CA MET A 8 0.70 4.19 3.89
C MET A 8 -0.13 5.39 4.29
N GLY A 9 -0.09 5.73 5.57
CA GLY A 9 -0.81 6.89 6.08
C GLY A 9 -0.17 8.21 5.69
N SER A 10 1.15 8.24 5.47
CA SER A 10 1.95 9.46 5.28
C SER A 10 3.15 9.19 4.37
N ASP A 11 3.58 10.18 3.58
CA ASP A 11 4.82 10.10 2.79
C ASP A 11 6.07 9.97 3.68
N SER A 12 6.00 10.40 4.94
CA SER A 12 7.03 10.15 5.95
C SER A 12 7.34 8.67 6.17
N ASP A 13 6.45 7.75 5.77
CA ASP A 13 6.68 6.30 5.84
C ASP A 13 7.49 5.77 4.64
N LEU A 14 7.66 6.55 3.56
CA LEU A 14 8.38 6.14 2.33
C LEU A 14 9.83 5.67 2.57
N PRO A 15 10.63 6.29 3.45
CA PRO A 15 11.97 5.78 3.74
C PRO A 15 11.96 4.37 4.32
N VAL A 16 10.96 4.06 5.17
CA VAL A 16 10.80 2.72 5.78
C VAL A 16 10.33 1.72 4.72
N LEU A 17 9.36 2.11 3.90
CA LEU A 17 8.80 1.25 2.86
C LEU A 17 9.71 1.01 1.65
N ARG A 18 10.84 1.72 1.54
CA ARG A 18 11.80 1.54 0.43
C ARG A 18 12.23 0.08 0.26
N LYS A 19 12.58 -0.57 1.37
CA LYS A 19 12.99 -1.99 1.37
C LYS A 19 11.91 -2.92 0.81
N THR A 20 10.63 -2.60 1.05
CA THR A 20 9.50 -3.36 0.50
C THR A 20 9.45 -3.21 -1.02
N MET A 21 9.51 -1.97 -1.52
CA MET A 21 9.48 -1.67 -2.95
C MET A 21 10.69 -2.28 -3.68
N ASP A 22 11.88 -2.17 -3.11
CA ASP A 22 13.12 -2.74 -3.67
C ASP A 22 13.06 -4.28 -3.72
N THR A 23 12.49 -4.91 -2.69
CA THR A 23 12.31 -6.37 -2.64
C THR A 23 11.30 -6.84 -3.67
N LEU A 24 10.16 -6.16 -3.81
CA LEU A 24 9.17 -6.51 -4.84
C LEU A 24 9.75 -6.32 -6.24
N ALA A 25 10.52 -5.25 -6.47
CA ALA A 25 11.20 -5.00 -7.72
C ALA A 25 12.24 -6.09 -8.06
N SER A 26 13.07 -6.51 -7.10
CA SER A 26 14.08 -7.55 -7.32
C SER A 26 13.47 -8.93 -7.62
N LEU A 27 12.27 -9.19 -7.09
CA LEU A 27 11.49 -10.40 -7.36
C LEU A 27 10.64 -10.31 -8.65
N GLY A 28 10.64 -9.17 -9.35
CA GLY A 28 9.82 -8.94 -10.54
C GLY A 28 8.31 -8.93 -10.24
N ILE A 29 7.92 -8.62 -9.01
CA ILE A 29 6.51 -8.57 -8.60
C ILE A 29 5.97 -7.16 -8.85
N PRO A 30 4.95 -6.97 -9.70
CA PRO A 30 4.38 -5.66 -9.94
C PRO A 30 3.69 -5.13 -8.67
N TYR A 31 3.85 -3.84 -8.40
CA TYR A 31 3.22 -3.20 -7.25
C TYR A 31 2.74 -1.78 -7.57
N GLU A 32 1.81 -1.29 -6.76
CA GLU A 32 1.41 0.11 -6.69
C GLU A 32 1.56 0.61 -5.26
N CYS A 33 1.81 1.90 -5.10
CA CYS A 33 2.04 2.53 -3.81
C CYS A 33 1.16 3.77 -3.67
N HIS A 34 0.38 3.83 -2.60
CA HIS A 34 -0.63 4.85 -2.36
C HIS A 34 -0.48 5.46 -0.96
N ILE A 35 -0.79 6.75 -0.82
CA ILE A 35 -0.82 7.44 0.48
C ILE A 35 -2.28 7.68 0.85
N TYR A 36 -2.87 6.75 1.60
CA TYR A 36 -4.24 6.84 2.09
C TYR A 36 -4.24 6.69 3.61
N SER A 37 -4.62 7.76 4.30
CA SER A 37 -4.59 7.79 5.76
C SER A 37 -5.94 7.31 6.30
N ALA A 38 -5.93 6.27 7.14
CA ALA A 38 -7.13 5.82 7.83
C ALA A 38 -7.81 6.93 8.67
N HIS A 39 -7.03 7.91 9.14
CA HIS A 39 -7.54 9.02 9.95
C HIS A 39 -7.84 10.29 9.15
N ARG A 40 -7.03 10.61 8.13
CA ARG A 40 -7.14 11.88 7.39
C ARG A 40 -7.93 11.72 6.09
N THR A 41 -7.86 10.55 5.45
CA THR A 41 -8.57 10.23 4.21
C THR A 41 -9.23 8.83 4.28
N PRO A 42 -10.15 8.63 5.24
CA PRO A 42 -10.76 7.32 5.50
C PRO A 42 -11.51 6.74 4.30
N GLU A 43 -12.11 7.60 3.47
CA GLU A 43 -12.85 7.16 2.28
C GLU A 43 -11.93 6.56 1.23
N GLU A 44 -10.78 7.19 0.96
CA GLU A 44 -9.79 6.66 0.01
C GLU A 44 -9.23 5.31 0.49
N ALA A 45 -8.88 5.22 1.78
CA ALA A 45 -8.38 4.00 2.39
C ALA A 45 -9.41 2.85 2.30
N ARG A 46 -10.68 3.16 2.61
CA ARG A 46 -11.80 2.21 2.47
C ARG A 46 -11.96 1.77 1.02
N ASP A 47 -12.09 2.72 0.10
CA ASP A 47 -12.42 2.46 -1.30
C ASP A 47 -11.31 1.67 -2.00
N PHE A 48 -10.06 1.96 -1.67
CA PHE A 48 -8.92 1.14 -2.07
C PHE A 48 -9.07 -0.31 -1.57
N ALA A 49 -9.30 -0.50 -0.27
CA ALA A 49 -9.42 -1.83 0.32
C ALA A 49 -10.58 -2.66 -0.26
N VAL A 50 -11.77 -2.07 -0.40
CA VAL A 50 -12.95 -2.80 -0.93
C VAL A 50 -12.84 -3.09 -2.43
N SER A 51 -12.15 -2.23 -3.20
CA SER A 51 -11.96 -2.42 -4.64
C SER A 51 -10.72 -3.25 -4.98
N ALA A 52 -9.80 -3.47 -4.05
CA ALA A 52 -8.49 -4.08 -4.29
C ALA A 52 -8.56 -5.42 -5.06
N ARG A 53 -9.44 -6.33 -4.64
CA ARG A 53 -9.57 -7.63 -5.33
C ARG A 53 -9.98 -7.46 -6.80
N ARG A 54 -10.91 -6.55 -7.09
CA ARG A 54 -11.34 -6.21 -8.46
C ARG A 54 -10.24 -5.47 -9.22
N GLY A 55 -9.43 -4.67 -8.54
CA GLY A 55 -8.26 -3.97 -9.08
C GLY A 55 -7.08 -4.87 -9.45
N GLY A 56 -7.21 -6.20 -9.31
CA GLY A 56 -6.15 -7.16 -9.64
C GLY A 56 -5.06 -7.27 -8.57
N PHE A 57 -5.31 -6.77 -7.36
CA PHE A 57 -4.38 -6.91 -6.24
C PHE A 57 -4.48 -8.32 -5.63
N GLY A 58 -3.31 -8.96 -5.44
CA GLY A 58 -3.20 -10.26 -4.78
C GLY A 58 -2.95 -10.15 -3.27
N VAL A 59 -2.24 -9.10 -2.86
CA VAL A 59 -1.85 -8.82 -1.47
C VAL A 59 -1.87 -7.30 -1.28
N LEU A 60 -2.27 -6.85 -0.08
CA LEU A 60 -2.10 -5.48 0.38
C LEU A 60 -1.06 -5.44 1.51
N ILE A 61 -0.11 -4.51 1.44
CA ILE A 61 0.87 -4.21 2.48
C ILE A 61 0.53 -2.81 3.01
N ALA A 62 0.07 -2.73 4.26
CA ALA A 62 -0.31 -1.48 4.90
C ALA A 62 0.73 -1.08 5.95
N ALA A 63 1.23 0.15 5.90
CA ALA A 63 2.13 0.72 6.91
C ALA A 63 1.48 1.88 7.64
N ALA A 64 1.61 1.87 8.97
CA ALA A 64 1.17 2.92 9.87
C ALA A 64 2.10 2.96 11.10
N GLY A 65 2.10 4.08 11.82
CA GLY A 65 2.85 4.26 13.06
C GLY A 65 1.98 4.82 14.18
N MET A 66 2.45 4.69 15.43
CA MET A 66 1.76 5.10 16.66
C MET A 66 0.42 4.37 16.87
N ALA A 67 -0.71 5.07 16.87
CA ALA A 67 -2.03 4.45 16.94
C ALA A 67 -2.38 3.89 15.55
N ALA A 68 -1.91 2.68 15.27
CA ALA A 68 -2.02 1.99 13.98
C ALA A 68 -3.27 1.11 13.89
#